data_AF-A0A558DAC3-F1
#
_entry.id   AF-A0A558DAC3-F1
#
_cell.length_a   1.000
_cell.length_b   1.000
_cell.length_c   1.000
_cell.angle_alpha   90.00
_cell.angle_beta   90.00
_cell.angle_gamma   90.00
#
_symmetry.space_group_name_H-M   'P 1'
#
loop_
_entity.id
_entity.type
_entity.pdbx_description
1 polymer ?
#
loop_
_entity_poly.entity_id
_entity_poly.type
_entity_poly.pdbx_seq_one_letter_code
_entity_poly.pdbx_strand_id
1 'polypeptide(L)' 'AELRKRGVSILLVEQNARAALQVADYAYVLETGAIAMEGPAVQLRDDPRVIEAYLGLGGKHQAMLAT' A
#
# COMPACT_ATOMS: atom_id res chain seq x y z
N ALA A 1 14.01 -7.83 -7.44
CA ALA A 1 14.57 -6.89 -8.44
C ALA A 1 14.99 -7.57 -9.75
N GLU A 2 15.54 -8.78 -9.75
CA GLU A 2 15.99 -9.46 -10.98
C GLU A 2 14.90 -9.70 -12.04
N LEU A 3 13.71 -10.16 -11.65
CA LEU A 3 12.60 -10.42 -12.58
C LEU A 3 12.17 -9.14 -13.33
N ARG A 4 12.05 -8.03 -12.59
CA ARG A 4 11.72 -6.71 -13.15
C ARG A 4 12.78 -6.23 -14.15
N LYS A 5 14.06 -6.45 -13.86
CA LYS A 5 15.18 -6.12 -14.77
C LYS A 5 15.15 -6.94 -16.06
N ARG A 6 14.57 -8.14 -16.04
CA ARG A 6 14.41 -9.01 -17.21
C ARG A 6 13.17 -8.68 -18.06
N GLY A 7 12.47 -7.58 -17.75
CA GLY A 7 11.27 -7.14 -18.49
C GLY A 7 10.01 -7.95 -18.17
N VAL A 8 10.02 -8.75 -17.10
CA VAL A 8 8.85 -9.51 -16.67
C VAL A 8 7.92 -8.60 -15.87
N SER A 9 6.67 -8.48 -16.32
CA SER A 9 5.60 -7.82 -15.58
C SER A 9 5.21 -8.64 -14.35
N ILE A 10 5.07 -7.98 -13.20
CA ILE A 10 4.78 -8.62 -11.92
C ILE A 10 3.52 -7.99 -11.33
N LEU A 11 2.56 -8.82 -10.94
CA LEU A 11 1.48 -8.44 -10.05
C LEU A 11 1.79 -9.00 -8.66
N LEU A 12 1.96 -8.11 -7.68
CA LEU A 12 2.22 -8.46 -6.29
C LEU A 12 0.97 -8.17 -5.46
N VAL A 13 0.53 -9.15 -4.68
CA VAL A 13 -0.56 -8.99 -3.71
C VAL A 13 0.03 -9.20 -2.32
N GLU A 14 -0.14 -8.23 -1.44
CA GLU A 14 0.48 -8.22 -0.11
C GLU A 14 -0.45 -7.60 0.93
N GLN A 15 -0.38 -8.10 2.16
CA GLN A 15 -1.05 -7.46 3.30
C GLN A 15 -0.18 -6.34 3.89
N ASN A 16 1.14 -6.46 3.77
CA ASN A 16 2.07 -5.41 4.19
C ASN A 16 2.21 -4.35 3.09
N ALA A 17 1.27 -3.39 3.10
CA ALA A 17 1.25 -2.28 2.14
C ALA A 17 2.58 -1.51 2.09
N ARG A 18 3.29 -1.38 3.22
CA ARG A 18 4.58 -0.69 3.30
C ARG A 18 5.64 -1.37 2.46
N ALA A 19 5.78 -2.68 2.62
CA ALA A 19 6.75 -3.46 1.87
C ALA A 19 6.40 -3.48 0.38
N ALA A 20 5.11 -3.62 0.05
CA ALA A 20 4.65 -3.61 -1.35
C ALA A 20 4.95 -2.27 -2.05
N LEU A 21 4.63 -1.14 -1.41
CA LEU A 21 4.86 0.19 -1.95
C LEU A 21 6.35 0.55 -2.09
N GLN A 22 7.25 -0.11 -1.34
CA GLN A 22 8.69 0.07 -1.49
C GLN A 22 9.26 -0.54 -2.78
N VAL A 23 8.59 -1.55 -3.34
CA VAL A 23 9.09 -2.31 -4.50
C VAL A 23 8.25 -2.15 -5.76
N ALA A 24 7.01 -1.69 -5.63
CA ALA A 24 6.09 -1.49 -6.73
C ALA A 24 6.36 -0.18 -7.49
N ASP A 25 5.93 -0.15 -8.74
CA ASP A 25 5.89 1.08 -9.56
C ASP A 25 4.57 1.81 -9.43
N TYR A 26 3.50 1.03 -9.36
CA TYR A 26 2.12 1.45 -9.27
C TYR A 26 1.41 0.52 -8.30
N ALA A 27 0.43 1.03 -7.57
CA ALA A 27 -0.32 0.23 -6.62
C ALA A 27 -1.82 0.55 -6.67
N TYR A 28 -2.59 -0.47 -6.31
CA TYR A 28 -4.02 -0.40 -6.04
C TYR A 28 -4.24 -0.85 -4.60
N VAL A 29 -5.00 -0.09 -3.83
CA VAL A 29 -5.40 -0.43 -2.47
C VAL A 29 -6.85 -0.88 -2.52
N LEU A 30 -7.08 -2.14 -2.14
CA LEU A 30 -8.42 -2.71 -2.04
C LEU A 30 -8.93 -2.65 -0.60
N GLU A 31 -10.16 -2.18 -0.44
CA GLU A 31 -10.89 -2.19 0.82
C GLU A 31 -12.31 -2.68 0.57
N THR A 32 -12.73 -3.71 1.31
CA THR A 32 -14.10 -4.27 1.24
C THR A 32 -14.57 -4.58 -0.18
N GLY A 33 -13.64 -5.05 -1.04
CA GLY A 33 -13.95 -5.42 -2.43
C GLY A 33 -14.00 -4.26 -3.42
N ALA A 34 -13.66 -3.03 -3.01
CA ALA A 34 -13.56 -1.86 -3.88
C ALA A 34 -12.12 -1.30 -3.89
N ILE A 35 -11.74 -0.62 -4.98
CA ILE A 35 -10.49 0.14 -5.03
C ILE A 35 -10.69 1.43 -4.24
N ALA A 36 -10.03 1.54 -3.09
CA ALA A 36 -10.08 2.74 -2.26
C ALA A 36 -9.13 3.83 -2.79
N MET A 37 -7.96 3.43 -3.29
CA MET A 37 -6.94 4.32 -3.84
C MET A 37 -6.10 3.60 -4.88
N GLU A 38 -5.54 4.37 -5.81
CA GLU A 38 -4.60 3.88 -6.82
C GLU A 38 -3.66 4.99 -7.25
N GLY A 39 -2.48 4.62 -7.76
CA GLY A 39 -1.51 5.60 -8.25
C GLY A 39 -0.08 5.07 -8.26
N PRO A 40 0.87 5.92 -8.69
CA PRO A 40 2.29 5.62 -8.56
C PRO A 40 2.64 5.28 -7.11
N ALA A 41 3.37 4.18 -6.90
CA ALA A 41 3.64 3.67 -5.55
C ALA A 41 4.38 4.69 -4.67
N VAL A 42 5.20 5.55 -5.29
CA VAL A 42 5.89 6.66 -4.62
C VAL A 42 4.93 7.71 -4.08
N GLN A 43 3.87 8.04 -4.82
CA GLN A 43 2.87 9.02 -4.38
C GLN A 43 2.01 8.44 -3.25
N LEU A 44 1.60 7.18 -3.39
CA LEU A 44 0.81 6.50 -2.37
C LEU A 44 1.60 6.29 -1.07
N ARG A 45 2.90 5.97 -1.15
CA ARG A 45 3.75 5.82 0.03
C ARG A 45 3.84 7.11 0.85
N ASP A 46 3.78 8.26 0.18
CA ASP A 46 3.91 9.58 0.79
C ASP A 46 2.53 10.21 1.08
N ASP A 47 1.42 9.55 0.72
CA ASP A 47 0.04 10.01 0.98
C ASP A 47 -0.29 9.84 2.47
N PRO A 48 -0.62 10.92 3.20
CA PRO A 48 -0.96 10.85 4.62
C PRO A 48 -2.10 9.87 4.93
N ARG A 49 -3.07 9.70 4.02
CA ARG A 49 -4.21 8.78 4.19
C ARG A 49 -3.76 7.33 4.13
N VAL A 50 -2.85 6.99 3.21
CA VAL A 50 -2.25 5.65 3.11
C VAL A 50 -1.42 5.36 4.37
N ILE A 51 -0.65 6.35 4.82
CA ILE A 51 0.21 6.22 5.99
C ILE A 51 -0.61 5.93 7.25
N GLU A 52 -1.68 6.70 7.47
CA GLU A 52 -2.57 6.56 8.63
C GLU A 52 -3.33 5.23 8.61
N ALA A 53 -3.88 4.84 7.45
CA ALA A 53 -4.71 3.65 7.34
C ALA A 53 -3.91 2.32 7.28
N TYR A 54 -2.71 2.32 6.68
CA TYR A 54 -2.02 1.07 6.33
C TYR A 54 -0.54 0.99 6.69
N LEU A 55 0.14 2.10 6.96
CA LEU A 55 1.60 2.11 7.24
C LEU A 55 1.96 2.37 8.71
N GLY A 56 0.96 2.58 9.56
CA GLY A 56 1.09 2.50 11.02
C GLY A 56 1.69 3.72 11.72
N LEU A 57 1.81 4.87 11.06
CA LEU A 57 2.23 6.13 11.70
C LEU A 57 1.01 6.98 12.05
N GLY A 58 0.27 6.59 13.10
CA GLY A 58 -0.77 7.46 13.65
C GLY A 58 -1.96 6.76 14.28
N GLY A 59 -1.75 6.02 15.37
CA GLY A 59 -2.57 6.00 16.60
C GLY A 59 -4.10 5.88 16.61
N LYS A 60 -4.82 5.82 15.48
CA LYS A 60 -6.29 5.94 15.47
C LYS A 60 -7.04 4.63 15.26
N HIS A 61 -6.42 3.62 14.67
CA HIS A 61 -7.06 2.30 14.54
C HIS A 61 -7.10 1.50 15.86
N GLN A 62 -6.20 1.78 16.82
CA GLN A 62 -6.28 1.19 18.17
C GLN A 62 -7.33 1.86 19.07
N ALA A 63 -7.74 3.10 18.79
CA ALA A 63 -8.71 3.82 19.61
C ALA A 63 -10.16 3.38 19.35
N MET A 64 -10.48 2.94 18.13
CA MET A 64 -11.85 2.49 17.77
C MET A 64 -12.17 1.06 18.26
N LEU A 65 -11.15 0.28 18.65
CA LEU A 65 -11.32 -1.06 19.22
C LEU A 65 -11.35 -1.06 20.76
N ALA A 66 -11.24 0.11 21.40
CA ALA A 66 -11.18 0.27 22.85
C ALA A 66 -12.45 0.87 23.48
N THR A 67 -13.58 0.92 22.75
CA THR A 67 -14.90 1.33 23.26
C THR A 67 -15.88 0.18 23.10
#